data_AF-A0A0D7QFZ4-F1
#
_entry.id   AF-A0A0D7QFZ4-F1
#
_cell.length_a   1.000
_cell.length_b   1.000
_cell.length_c   1.000
_cell.angle_alpha   90.00
_cell.angle_beta   90.00
_cell.angle_gamma   90.00
#
_symmetry.space_group_name_H-M   'P 1'
#
loop_
_entity.id
_entity.type
_entity.pdbx_description
1 polymer ?
#
loop_
_entity_poly.entity_id
_entity_poly.type
_entity_poly.pdbx_seq_one_letter_code
_entity_poly.pdbx_strand_id
1 'polypeptide(L)' 'MIADPTASTRASMNDDRSPLLTLMSCVSCNITMRLETCSPDSQGKEILQYRCGECGRIERVLLIRRTWPAQS' A
#
# COMPACT_ATOMS: atom_id res chain seq x y z
N MET A 1 31.65 -26.35 5.92
CA MET A 1 30.58 -25.35 5.77
C MET A 1 30.87 -24.58 4.50
N ILE A 2 30.24 -24.95 3.39
CA ILE A 2 30.42 -24.21 2.13
C ILE A 2 29.17 -23.35 2.00
N ALA A 3 29.33 -22.04 2.20
CA ALA A 3 28.26 -21.08 1.99
C ALA A 3 28.00 -21.00 0.49
N ASP A 4 26.75 -21.26 0.10
CA ASP A 4 26.27 -21.14 -1.28
C ASP A 4 26.35 -19.66 -1.72
N PRO A 5 27.13 -19.30 -2.75
CA PRO A 5 27.27 -17.92 -3.20
C PRO A 5 26.04 -17.41 -3.98
N THR A 6 24.99 -18.24 -4.11
CA THR A 6 23.75 -17.92 -4.81
C THR A 6 22.62 -17.51 -3.86
N ALA A 7 22.92 -17.18 -2.61
CA ALA A 7 22.01 -16.40 -1.77
C ALA A 7 21.95 -14.96 -2.31
N SER A 8 21.32 -14.79 -3.48
CA SER A 8 20.90 -13.51 -4.00
C SER A 8 20.16 -12.83 -2.87
N THR A 9 20.80 -11.81 -2.31
CA THR A 9 20.15 -10.85 -1.44
C THR A 9 19.16 -10.12 -2.35
N ARG A 10 18.03 -10.78 -2.65
CA ARG A 10 16.81 -10.14 -3.06
C ARG A 10 16.44 -9.30 -1.86
N ALA A 11 17.07 -8.13 -1.78
CA ALA A 11 16.66 -7.07 -0.91
C ALA A 11 15.15 -7.00 -1.10
N SER A 12 14.43 -7.32 -0.02
CA SER A 12 12.99 -7.19 0.08
C SER A 12 12.67 -5.70 -0.03
N MET A 13 12.85 -5.13 -1.22
CA MET A 13 12.81 -3.69 -1.49
C MET A 13 11.37 -3.17 -1.58
N ASN A 14 10.38 -4.07 -1.54
CA ASN A 14 9.03 -3.69 -1.17
C ASN A 14 8.87 -3.96 0.33
N ASP A 15 9.41 -3.07 1.15
CA ASP A 15 8.76 -2.85 2.44
C ASP A 15 7.30 -2.54 2.14
N ASP A 16 6.37 -3.31 2.72
CA ASP A 16 4.92 -3.13 2.53
C ASP A 16 4.41 -1.74 2.99
N ARG A 17 5.30 -0.90 3.52
CA ARG A 17 5.08 0.51 3.85
C ARG A 17 5.58 1.42 2.73
N SER A 18 5.14 1.19 1.49
CA SER A 18 5.44 2.13 0.41
C SER A 18 4.97 3.54 0.81
N PRO A 19 5.82 4.58 0.74
CA PRO A 19 5.44 5.94 1.09
C PRO A 19 4.32 6.49 0.17
N LEU A 20 4.01 5.80 -0.92
CA LEU A 20 2.89 6.14 -1.80
C LEU A 20 1.53 5.82 -1.18
N LEU A 21 1.47 4.97 -0.15
CA LEU A 21 0.23 4.67 0.58
C LEU A 21 -0.32 5.89 1.33
N THR A 22 0.41 7.01 1.42
CA THR A 22 -0.05 8.22 2.13
C THR A 22 -0.39 9.39 1.19
N LEU A 23 -0.50 9.16 -0.12
CA LEU A 23 -0.67 10.23 -1.12
C LEU A 23 -2.12 10.52 -1.56
N MET A 24 -3.13 10.00 -0.87
CA MET A 24 -4.54 10.29 -1.22
C MET A 24 -4.94 11.70 -0.79
N SER A 25 -5.58 12.46 -1.68
CA SER A 25 -6.13 13.78 -1.38
C SER A 25 -7.65 13.75 -1.28
N CYS A 26 -8.22 14.50 -0.33
CA CYS A 26 -9.66 14.62 -0.18
C CYS A 26 -10.24 15.42 -1.33
N VAL A 27 -11.15 14.85 -2.11
CA VAL A 27 -11.83 15.54 -3.23
C VAL A 27 -12.58 16.82 -2.82
N SER A 28 -13.03 16.91 -1.56
CA SER A 28 -13.76 18.09 -1.08
C SER A 28 -12.87 19.22 -0.55
N CYS A 29 -11.76 18.88 0.11
CA CYS A 29 -10.87 19.85 0.78
C CYS A 29 -9.56 20.10 0.04
N ASN A 30 -9.22 19.23 -0.91
CA ASN A 30 -7.94 19.23 -1.63
C ASN A 30 -6.69 19.14 -0.73
N ILE A 31 -6.83 18.50 0.44
CA ILE A 31 -5.73 18.22 1.36
C ILE A 31 -5.39 16.72 1.38
N THR A 32 -4.14 16.38 1.68
CA THR A 32 -3.72 14.99 1.90
C THR A 32 -4.47 14.37 3.06
N MET A 33 -5.02 13.19 2.85
CA MET A 33 -5.76 12.41 3.83
C MET A 33 -4.82 11.53 4.65
N ARG A 34 -5.22 11.22 5.88
CA ARG A 34 -4.52 10.30 6.75
C ARG A 34 -4.97 8.87 6.48
N LEU A 35 -4.02 7.96 6.26
CA LEU A 35 -4.30 6.51 6.28
C LEU A 35 -4.58 6.08 7.72
N GLU A 36 -5.78 5.55 7.99
CA GLU A 36 -6.20 5.05 9.30
C GLU A 36 -5.99 3.55 9.45
N THR A 37 -6.40 2.77 8.44
CA THR A 37 -6.30 1.30 8.49
C THR A 37 -5.84 0.73 7.16
N CYS A 38 -5.11 -0.38 7.24
CA CYS A 38 -4.84 -1.28 6.14
C CYS A 38 -5.23 -2.68 6.61
N SER A 39 -6.21 -3.32 5.95
CA SER A 39 -6.68 -4.64 6.33
C SER A 39 -7.14 -5.43 5.11
N PRO A 40 -6.90 -6.75 5.05
CA PRO A 40 -7.35 -7.58 3.94
C PRO A 40 -8.88 -7.68 3.88
N ASP A 41 -9.42 -7.77 2.68
CA ASP A 41 -10.81 -8.15 2.40
C ASP A 41 -11.00 -9.68 2.46
N SER A 42 -12.23 -10.14 2.19
CA SER A 42 -12.56 -11.57 2.17
C SER A 42 -11.86 -12.36 1.06
N GLN A 43 -11.20 -11.68 0.12
CA GLN A 43 -10.42 -12.25 -0.98
C GLN A 43 -8.91 -12.07 -0.75
N GLY A 44 -8.49 -11.61 0.43
CA GLY A 44 -7.09 -11.37 0.77
C GLY A 44 -6.47 -10.13 0.14
N LYS A 45 -7.26 -9.26 -0.48
CA LYS A 45 -6.80 -7.98 -1.06
C LYS A 45 -6.80 -6.90 0.00
N GLU A 46 -5.75 -6.10 0.06
CA GLU A 46 -5.63 -5.05 1.07
C GLU A 46 -6.61 -3.89 0.80
N ILE A 47 -7.47 -3.58 1.78
CA ILE A 47 -8.30 -2.38 1.82
C ILE A 47 -7.60 -1.32 2.67
N LEU A 48 -7.44 -0.13 2.10
CA LEU A 48 -6.93 1.05 2.76
C LEU A 48 -8.09 1.98 3.13
N GLN A 49 -8.14 2.45 4.37
CA GLN A 49 -9.10 3.47 4.81
C GLN A 49 -8.38 4.79 5.07
N TYR A 50 -8.80 5.83 4.36
CA TYR A 50 -8.33 7.20 4.53
C TYR A 50 -9.37 8.06 5.24
N ARG A 51 -8.92 9.01 6.06
CA ARG A 51 -9.75 10.07 6.62
C ARG A 51 -9.18 11.44 6.30
N CYS A 52 -10.04 12.34 5.83
CA CYS A 52 -9.71 13.75 5.69
C CYS A 52 -9.64 14.41 7.08
N GLY A 53 -8.53 15.06 7.40
CA GLY A 53 -8.35 15.75 8.68
C GLY A 53 -9.25 16.98 8.86
N GLU A 54 -9.79 17.52 7.77
CA GLU A 54 -10.59 18.75 7.76
C GLU A 54 -12.10 18.46 7.77
N CYS A 55 -12.64 17.80 6.73
CA CYS A 55 -14.07 17.50 6.66
C CYS A 55 -14.46 16.13 7.23
N GLY A 56 -13.50 15.32 7.68
CA GLY A 56 -13.78 14.00 8.26
C GLY A 56 -14.21 12.92 7.25
N ARG A 57 -14.28 13.24 5.94
CA ARG A 57 -14.62 12.27 4.87
C ARG A 57 -13.76 11.02 4.98
N ILE A 58 -14.41 9.86 4.90
CA ILE A 58 -13.75 8.56 4.88
C ILE A 58 -13.77 8.03 3.44
N GLU A 59 -12.60 7.65 2.92
CA GLU A 59 -12.47 6.98 1.64
C GLU A 59 -11.84 5.59 1.84
N ARG A 60 -12.42 4.58 1.19
CA ARG A 60 -11.93 3.19 1.24
C ARG A 60 -11.53 2.77 -0.16
N VAL A 61 -10.29 2.33 -0.32
CA VAL A 61 -9.75 1.93 -1.63
C VAL A 61 -9.10 0.55 -1.54
N LEU A 62 -9.13 -0.17 -2.65
CA LEU A 62 -8.51 -1.49 -2.78
C LEU A 62 -7.09 -1.33 -3.34
N LEU A 63 -6.09 -1.81 -2.59
CA LEU A 63 -4.70 -1.81 -3.04
C LEU A 63 -4.46 -3.00 -3.97
N ILE A 64 -4.22 -2.70 -5.25
CA ILE A 64 -3.88 -3.70 -6.26
C ILE A 64 -2.36 -3.75 -6.41
N ARG A 65 -1.72 -4.76 -5.83
CA ARG A 65 -0.30 -5.03 -6.03
C ARG A 65 -0.11 -5.72 -7.37
N ARG A 66 0.61 -5.07 -8.28
CA ARG A 66 1.06 -5.68 -9.55
C ARG A 66 2.52 -6.06 -9.41
N THR A 67 2.85 -7.29 -9.75
CA THR A 67 4.23 -7.74 -9.92
C THR A 67 4.68 -7.47 -11.36
N TRP A 68 5.95 -7.11 -11.54
CA TRP A 68 6.57 -7.02 -12.85
C TRP A 68 7.51 -8.22 -13.08
N PRO A 69 7.52 -8.86 -14.26
CA PRO A 69 6.60 -8.63 -15.37
C PRO A 69 5.18 -9.07 -15.03
N ALA A 70 4.19 -8.32 -15.54
CA ALA A 70 2.79 -8.70 -15.38
C ALA A 70 2.56 -10.02 -16.15
N GLN A 71 2.17 -11.09 -15.45
CA GLN A 71 1.77 -12.32 -16.11
C GLN A 71 0.42 -12.05 -16.79
N SER A 72 0.43 -12.11 -18.13
CA SER A 72 -0.71 -11.94 -19.03
C SER A 72 -1.63 -13.15 -19.02
#